data_AF-S8BUD3-F1
#
_entry.id   AF-S8BUD3-F1
#
_cell.length_a   1.000
_cell.length_b   1.000
_cell.length_c   1.000
_cell.angle_alpha   90.00
_cell.angle_beta   90.00
_cell.angle_gamma   90.00
#
_symmetry.space_group_name_H-M   'P 1'
#
loop_
_entity.id
_entity.type
_entity.pdbx_description
1 polymer ?
#
loop_
_entity_poly.entity_id
_entity_poly.type
_entity_poly.pdbx_seq_one_letter_code
_entity_poly.pdbx_strand_id
1 'polypeptide(L)'
;MKLFKCLIRRARNCPYLRLLNRHCLAEFSAENTRIGASTKLKETGAVNLSRIGSEALHFKGVGNDSELKSKIPIDRAELNKFCCPKKQVVSFVWAVCRRVVPLPLLGDEVSNWRILTKNISKFIELRKFEKFSLKECIHRLKTSKFRLFSNYMNNAQSRGELGYRDTVRHAIMERWIFWLFSHLVSPLIQANFYVTDSGDEKLDVLYYVKSIWEKLIDEGECMKSERFYKLSHTSASKILQNRMFGFSRVRICPKRVGFRMFTNLKAPSRLPLGQCSKFCARRKLRRKEFSNFFAESCCSRGRNHPVKYRYFKPVNRVLGDIHVVLKGLSRTDSFTTGSSVFDYNGVYRKLVPFLLFLRERPDTLPFIVVSDVSKAYDSIDHQKLLRVVEDVVLDDEYALEEVAKVVCSKRRLKVQPLRVMAARRDVANASSGKSPLLPTSQTSDAVFITKRTSRTMRREEAIFNIKEHITRNVVLFRDSFYLQRVGIPQGGILSPLLCSFYYDHMERNVFSPLMEKAGRGAMQSSPGGSKYVLLRFVDDFLFISNSKKQASTFLTRLGRGVRDYNCYMNAEKSGLNFTMEEDGREVSRSSRAHVGKDGVSFLRWSGLLVNCATLEIQADYR
;
A
#
# COMPACT_ATOMS: atom_id res chain seq x y z
N MET A 1 -12.85 -41.56 -12.21
CA MET A 1 -11.55 -41.55 -12.95
C MET A 1 -11.63 -41.05 -14.40
N LYS A 2 -12.51 -41.58 -15.27
CA LYS A 2 -12.58 -41.19 -16.71
C LYS A 2 -12.81 -39.68 -16.93
N LEU A 3 -13.78 -39.06 -16.25
CA LEU A 3 -14.08 -37.61 -16.37
C LEU A 3 -12.91 -36.73 -15.91
N PHE A 4 -12.19 -37.13 -14.87
CA PHE A 4 -11.03 -36.39 -14.37
C PHE A 4 -9.84 -36.47 -15.34
N LYS A 5 -9.56 -37.65 -15.91
CA LYS A 5 -8.56 -37.80 -16.99
C LYS A 5 -8.92 -36.93 -18.20
N CYS A 6 -10.22 -36.88 -18.56
CA CYS A 6 -10.72 -36.00 -19.62
C CYS A 6 -10.50 -34.52 -19.30
N LEU A 7 -10.81 -34.08 -18.08
CA LEU A 7 -10.57 -32.71 -17.61
C LEU A 7 -9.08 -32.34 -17.72
N ILE A 8 -8.17 -33.20 -17.26
CA ILE A 8 -6.72 -32.95 -17.34
C ILE A 8 -6.27 -32.86 -18.81
N ARG A 9 -6.72 -33.77 -19.67
CA ARG A 9 -6.39 -33.74 -21.10
C ARG A 9 -6.92 -32.47 -21.76
N ARG A 10 -8.14 -32.04 -21.43
CA ARG A 10 -8.74 -30.80 -21.96
C ARG A 10 -8.02 -29.56 -21.46
N ALA A 11 -7.63 -29.52 -20.18
CA ALA A 11 -6.85 -28.43 -19.61
C ALA A 11 -5.50 -28.27 -20.33
N ARG A 12 -4.76 -29.37 -20.55
CA ARG A 12 -3.47 -29.33 -21.27
C ARG A 12 -3.58 -28.85 -22.71
N ASN A 13 -4.69 -29.18 -23.40
CA ASN A 13 -4.91 -28.84 -24.80
C ASN A 13 -5.77 -27.58 -25.00
N CYS A 14 -6.11 -26.86 -23.93
CA CYS A 14 -6.93 -25.66 -24.03
C CYS A 14 -6.10 -24.50 -24.61
N PRO A 15 -6.57 -23.82 -25.68
CA PRO A 15 -5.85 -22.70 -26.27
C PRO A 15 -6.09 -21.41 -25.46
N TYR A 16 -5.58 -21.36 -24.23
CA TYR A 16 -5.82 -20.27 -23.27
C TYR A 16 -5.51 -18.89 -23.87
N LEU A 17 -4.37 -18.75 -24.56
CA LEU A 17 -3.97 -17.48 -25.18
C LEU A 17 -4.92 -17.04 -26.29
N ARG A 18 -5.40 -17.97 -27.15
CA ARG A 18 -6.36 -17.63 -28.21
C ARG A 18 -7.71 -17.18 -27.62
N LEU A 19 -8.16 -17.85 -26.56
CA LEU A 19 -9.37 -17.45 -25.85
C LEU A 19 -9.19 -16.08 -25.16
N LEU A 20 -8.05 -15.84 -24.52
CA LEU A 20 -7.74 -14.56 -23.90
C LEU A 20 -7.76 -13.43 -24.95
N ASN A 21 -7.12 -13.65 -26.09
CA ASN A 21 -7.08 -12.67 -27.17
C ASN A 21 -8.49 -12.36 -27.70
N ARG A 22 -9.29 -13.40 -27.93
CA ARG A 22 -10.66 -13.26 -28.45
C ARG A 22 -11.58 -12.50 -27.50
N HIS A 23 -11.51 -12.79 -26.20
CA HIS A 23 -12.47 -12.29 -25.22
C HIS A 23 -12.04 -10.99 -24.53
N CYS A 24 -10.73 -10.71 -24.45
CA CYS A 24 -10.19 -9.57 -23.71
C CYS A 24 -9.30 -8.64 -24.53
N LEU A 25 -8.85 -9.03 -25.74
CA LEU A 25 -7.92 -8.24 -26.56
C LEU A 25 -8.44 -7.85 -27.95
N ALA A 26 -9.61 -8.36 -28.35
CA ALA A 26 -10.16 -8.12 -29.68
C ALA A 26 -10.43 -6.62 -29.96
N GLU A 27 -10.92 -5.89 -28.95
CA GLU A 27 -11.20 -4.46 -29.04
C GLU A 27 -9.93 -3.60 -29.07
N PHE A 28 -8.87 -4.00 -28.37
CA PHE A 28 -7.58 -3.31 -28.36
C PHE A 28 -6.89 -3.28 -29.73
N SER A 29 -7.10 -4.30 -30.56
CA SER A 29 -6.58 -4.30 -31.93
C SER A 29 -7.38 -3.37 -32.85
N ALA A 30 -8.69 -3.24 -32.65
CA ALA A 30 -9.56 -2.40 -33.45
C ALA A 30 -9.31 -0.90 -33.19
N GLU A 31 -8.97 -0.51 -31.96
CA GLU A 31 -8.65 0.88 -31.61
C GLU A 31 -7.29 1.34 -32.14
N ASN A 32 -6.28 0.45 -32.13
CA ASN A 32 -5.01 0.71 -32.84
C ASN A 32 -5.20 0.82 -34.36
N THR A 33 -6.21 0.14 -34.92
CA THR A 33 -6.55 0.27 -36.34
C THR A 33 -7.32 1.57 -36.64
N ARG A 34 -8.06 2.11 -35.66
CA ARG A 34 -8.78 3.41 -35.80
C ARG A 34 -7.86 4.62 -35.72
N ILE A 35 -6.80 4.56 -34.90
CA ILE A 35 -5.76 5.60 -34.89
C ILE A 35 -5.00 5.63 -36.23
N GLY A 36 -4.86 4.47 -36.91
CA GLY A 36 -4.29 4.36 -38.26
C GLY A 36 -5.28 4.57 -39.41
N ALA A 37 -6.59 4.70 -39.16
CA ALA A 37 -7.60 4.82 -40.21
C ALA A 37 -7.91 6.27 -40.63
N SER A 38 -7.34 7.28 -39.95
CA SER A 38 -7.46 8.69 -40.36
C SER A 38 -6.44 9.11 -41.43
N THR A 39 -5.60 8.19 -41.91
CA THR A 39 -4.64 8.41 -42.99
C THR A 39 -4.77 7.29 -44.02
N LYS A 40 -5.84 7.32 -44.82
CA LYS A 40 -5.94 6.48 -46.03
C LYS A 40 -5.11 7.10 -47.15
N LEU A 41 -4.09 6.38 -47.63
CA LEU A 41 -3.68 6.40 -49.03
C LEU A 41 -3.07 5.03 -49.42
N LYS A 42 -3.81 4.35 -50.31
CA LYS A 42 -3.49 3.31 -51.30
C LYS A 42 -2.64 2.07 -50.93
N GLU A 43 -3.32 0.93 -51.04
CA GLU A 43 -2.92 -0.41 -51.50
C GLU A 43 -1.45 -0.58 -51.96
N THR A 44 -0.69 -1.57 -51.45
CA THR A 44 -0.76 -2.99 -51.85
C THR A 44 0.25 -3.80 -51.01
N GLY A 45 0.03 -5.12 -50.86
CA GLY A 45 1.09 -6.08 -50.47
C GLY A 45 1.10 -6.53 -49.00
N ALA A 46 0.67 -7.77 -48.77
CA ALA A 46 0.72 -8.45 -47.48
C ALA A 46 2.17 -8.70 -47.01
N VAL A 47 2.56 -8.25 -45.80
CA VAL A 47 3.73 -8.82 -45.10
C VAL A 47 3.58 -8.80 -43.56
N ASN A 48 3.76 -10.01 -43.03
CA ASN A 48 4.12 -10.50 -41.70
C ASN A 48 4.44 -9.57 -40.51
N LEU A 49 3.94 -10.07 -39.37
CA LEU A 49 4.14 -9.68 -37.97
C LEU A 49 5.59 -9.95 -37.47
N SER A 50 6.59 -9.32 -38.10
CA SER A 50 7.99 -9.44 -37.68
C SER A 50 8.80 -8.22 -38.10
N ARG A 51 8.64 -7.10 -37.38
CA ARG A 51 9.60 -5.98 -37.27
C ARG A 51 8.98 -4.84 -36.46
N ILE A 52 9.09 -4.91 -35.14
CA ILE A 52 9.21 -3.71 -34.30
C ILE A 52 10.52 -3.89 -33.53
N GLY A 53 11.59 -3.74 -34.29
CA GLY A 53 12.97 -3.76 -33.88
C GLY A 53 13.70 -3.10 -35.04
N SER A 54 14.38 -2.00 -34.74
CA SER A 54 14.98 -1.05 -35.69
C SER A 54 14.00 -0.08 -36.35
N GLU A 55 13.70 1.00 -35.64
CA GLU A 55 13.73 2.34 -36.23
C GLU A 55 14.07 3.33 -35.11
N ALA A 56 15.37 3.40 -34.84
CA ALA A 56 15.95 4.61 -34.30
C ALA A 56 15.79 5.68 -35.39
N LEU A 57 14.98 6.71 -35.09
CA LEU A 57 14.85 7.90 -35.92
C LEU A 57 16.24 8.56 -36.03
N HIS A 58 16.90 8.32 -37.16
CA HIS A 58 18.07 9.07 -37.60
C HIS A 58 17.55 10.35 -38.28
N PHE A 59 17.54 11.46 -37.53
CA PHE A 59 17.39 12.79 -38.11
C PHE A 59 18.72 13.54 -37.86
N LYS A 60 19.59 13.62 -38.88
CA LYS A 60 20.68 14.62 -38.99
C LYS A 60 20.17 15.72 -39.92
N GLY A 61 20.39 17.02 -39.78
CA GLY A 61 20.94 17.95 -38.77
C GLY A 61 20.21 19.30 -39.03
N VAL A 62 20.34 20.41 -38.30
CA VAL A 62 21.49 21.12 -37.72
C VAL A 62 20.93 22.12 -36.68
N GLY A 63 21.65 22.36 -35.59
CA GLY A 63 21.41 23.47 -34.66
C GLY A 63 21.46 23.07 -33.18
N ASN A 64 22.49 23.53 -32.48
CA ASN A 64 22.78 23.25 -31.06
C ASN A 64 21.67 23.73 -30.12
N ASP A 65 21.28 22.90 -29.15
CA ASP A 65 21.46 23.16 -27.71
C ASP A 65 20.72 22.13 -26.84
N SER A 66 21.27 21.92 -25.64
CA SER A 66 20.91 20.95 -24.63
C SER A 66 19.48 21.09 -24.08
N GLU A 67 18.62 20.10 -24.27
CA GLU A 67 17.38 19.98 -23.47
C GLU A 67 16.97 18.53 -23.18
N LEU A 68 16.92 18.23 -21.88
CA LEU A 68 16.50 16.99 -21.24
C LEU A 68 14.99 16.77 -21.49
N LYS A 69 14.62 16.02 -22.54
CA LYS A 69 13.21 15.66 -22.80
C LYS A 69 12.70 14.63 -21.78
N SER A 70 12.13 15.09 -20.67
CA SER A 70 11.32 14.26 -19.77
C SER A 70 9.99 13.92 -20.46
N LYS A 71 9.74 12.64 -20.77
CA LYS A 71 8.44 12.18 -21.28
C LYS A 71 7.36 12.34 -20.20
N ILE A 72 6.19 12.81 -20.61
CA ILE A 72 5.03 13.13 -19.76
C ILE A 72 4.54 11.85 -19.03
N PRO A 73 4.21 11.90 -17.73
CA PRO A 73 3.66 10.76 -17.00
C PRO A 73 2.35 10.26 -17.61
N ILE A 74 2.17 8.94 -17.72
CA ILE A 74 0.95 8.32 -18.24
C ILE A 74 -0.26 8.72 -17.37
N ASP A 75 -1.28 9.32 -17.99
CA ASP A 75 -2.52 9.73 -17.32
C ASP A 75 -3.48 8.54 -17.09
N ARG A 76 -4.33 8.62 -16.06
CA ARG A 76 -5.29 7.58 -15.72
C ARG A 76 -6.33 7.33 -16.80
N ALA A 77 -6.72 8.36 -17.54
CA ALA A 77 -7.62 8.17 -18.67
C ALA A 77 -7.05 7.18 -19.68
N GLU A 78 -5.73 7.17 -19.88
CA GLU A 78 -5.04 6.20 -20.72
C GLU A 78 -4.87 4.85 -20.04
N LEU A 79 -4.50 4.82 -18.75
CA LEU A 79 -4.39 3.57 -17.98
C LEU A 79 -5.72 2.78 -17.95
N ASN A 80 -6.85 3.49 -17.81
CA ASN A 80 -8.17 2.89 -17.80
C ASN A 80 -8.56 2.26 -19.13
N LYS A 81 -8.05 2.78 -20.26
CA LYS A 81 -8.26 2.15 -21.59
C LYS A 81 -7.70 0.74 -21.61
N PHE A 82 -6.55 0.52 -20.96
CA PHE A 82 -5.88 -0.78 -20.86
C PHE A 82 -6.49 -1.73 -19.82
N CYS A 83 -7.47 -1.29 -19.04
CA CYS A 83 -8.15 -2.14 -18.07
C CYS A 83 -9.18 -3.02 -18.78
N CYS A 84 -9.16 -4.32 -18.52
CA CYS A 84 -10.13 -5.26 -19.06
C CYS A 84 -11.47 -5.10 -18.31
N PRO A 85 -12.60 -4.84 -19.01
CA PRO A 85 -13.92 -4.82 -18.40
C PRO A 85 -14.23 -6.15 -17.71
N LYS A 86 -14.82 -6.09 -16.50
CA LYS A 86 -15.17 -7.29 -15.72
C LYS A 86 -16.01 -8.30 -16.53
N LYS A 87 -16.90 -7.82 -17.40
CA LYS A 87 -17.70 -8.66 -18.32
C LYS A 87 -16.84 -9.47 -19.30
N GLN A 88 -15.74 -8.90 -19.81
CA GLN A 88 -14.80 -9.60 -20.68
C GLN A 88 -14.02 -10.68 -19.92
N VAL A 89 -13.58 -10.37 -18.69
CA VAL A 89 -12.94 -11.35 -17.80
C VAL A 89 -13.86 -12.54 -17.53
N VAL A 90 -15.15 -12.27 -17.23
CA VAL A 90 -16.18 -13.33 -17.05
C VAL A 90 -16.34 -14.17 -18.31
N SER A 91 -16.44 -13.52 -19.48
CA SER A 91 -16.57 -14.19 -20.77
C SER A 91 -15.39 -15.12 -21.05
N PHE A 92 -14.17 -14.66 -20.82
CA PHE A 92 -12.96 -15.46 -20.94
C PHE A 92 -12.95 -16.66 -19.98
N VAL A 93 -13.17 -16.42 -18.69
CA VAL A 93 -13.18 -17.49 -17.66
C VAL A 93 -14.23 -18.54 -18.00
N TRP A 94 -15.42 -18.11 -18.41
CA TRP A 94 -16.50 -19.01 -18.78
C TRP A 94 -16.18 -19.82 -20.04
N ALA A 95 -15.60 -19.20 -21.07
CA ALA A 95 -15.17 -19.88 -22.29
C ALA A 95 -14.14 -20.98 -22.00
N VAL A 96 -13.20 -20.72 -21.09
CA VAL A 96 -12.22 -21.72 -20.62
C VAL A 96 -12.93 -22.83 -19.83
N CYS A 97 -13.82 -22.50 -18.89
CA CYS A 97 -14.57 -23.49 -18.13
C CYS A 97 -15.34 -24.45 -19.04
N ARG A 98 -16.04 -23.95 -20.07
CA ARG A 98 -16.77 -24.77 -21.06
C ARG A 98 -15.86 -25.73 -21.83
N ARG A 99 -14.63 -25.32 -22.11
CA ARG A 99 -13.68 -26.12 -22.89
C ARG A 99 -12.94 -27.14 -22.04
N VAL A 100 -12.62 -26.80 -20.79
CA VAL A 100 -11.87 -27.65 -19.85
C VAL A 100 -12.77 -28.65 -19.15
N VAL A 101 -13.92 -28.20 -18.64
CA VAL A 101 -14.79 -29.01 -17.79
C VAL A 101 -15.73 -29.87 -18.64
N PRO A 102 -15.76 -31.21 -18.46
CA PRO A 102 -16.71 -32.09 -19.13
C PRO A 102 -18.19 -31.71 -18.85
N LEU A 103 -19.05 -31.86 -19.86
CA LEU A 103 -20.49 -31.55 -19.77
C LEU A 103 -21.19 -32.17 -18.54
N PRO A 104 -20.93 -33.44 -18.15
CA PRO A 104 -21.57 -34.03 -16.97
C PRO A 104 -21.28 -33.31 -15.63
N LEU A 105 -20.20 -32.51 -15.58
CA LEU A 105 -19.76 -31.76 -14.41
C LEU A 105 -20.20 -30.29 -14.41
N LEU A 106 -20.62 -29.74 -15.56
CA LEU A 106 -21.10 -28.36 -15.68
C LEU A 106 -22.61 -28.21 -15.44
N GLY A 107 -23.35 -29.32 -15.50
CA GLY A 107 -24.81 -29.32 -15.45
C GLY A 107 -25.44 -29.06 -16.81
N ASP A 108 -26.75 -28.83 -16.82
CA ASP A 108 -27.52 -28.55 -18.02
C ASP A 108 -27.16 -27.19 -18.63
N GLU A 109 -27.19 -27.13 -19.97
CA GLU A 109 -26.76 -25.96 -20.72
C GLU A 109 -27.70 -24.76 -20.57
N VAL A 110 -28.96 -24.99 -20.18
CA VAL A 110 -30.01 -23.96 -20.15
C VAL A 110 -30.06 -23.24 -18.81
N SER A 111 -30.02 -23.96 -17.68
CA SER A 111 -30.20 -23.35 -16.35
C SER A 111 -28.90 -23.23 -15.56
N ASN A 112 -28.20 -24.33 -15.25
CA ASN A 112 -27.01 -24.28 -14.40
C ASN A 112 -25.86 -23.50 -15.03
N TRP A 113 -25.71 -23.51 -16.35
CA TRP A 113 -24.67 -22.73 -17.04
C TRP A 113 -24.84 -21.23 -16.85
N ARG A 114 -26.09 -20.72 -17.00
CA ARG A 114 -26.40 -19.30 -16.78
C ARG A 114 -26.14 -18.90 -15.32
N ILE A 115 -26.49 -19.77 -14.37
CA ILE A 115 -26.30 -19.52 -12.95
C ILE A 115 -24.82 -19.58 -12.56
N LEU A 116 -24.06 -20.56 -13.05
CA LEU A 116 -22.61 -20.62 -12.86
C LEU A 116 -21.91 -19.40 -13.42
N THR A 117 -22.28 -18.96 -14.63
CA THR A 117 -21.74 -17.73 -15.23
C THR A 117 -22.06 -16.52 -14.36
N LYS A 118 -23.30 -16.41 -13.86
CA LYS A 118 -23.69 -15.33 -12.94
C LYS A 118 -22.91 -15.37 -11.62
N ASN A 119 -22.67 -16.56 -11.06
CA ASN A 119 -21.90 -16.71 -9.82
C ASN A 119 -20.41 -16.40 -10.05
N ILE A 120 -19.86 -16.72 -11.22
CA ILE A 120 -18.52 -16.28 -11.65
C ILE A 120 -18.46 -14.76 -11.82
N SER A 121 -19.49 -14.14 -12.40
CA SER A 121 -19.62 -12.68 -12.51
C SER A 121 -19.58 -12.02 -11.14
N LYS A 122 -20.42 -12.50 -10.22
CA LYS A 122 -20.44 -12.02 -8.83
C LYS A 122 -19.06 -12.12 -8.19
N PHE A 123 -18.37 -13.25 -8.35
CA PHE A 123 -17.02 -13.45 -7.81
C PHE A 123 -15.99 -12.46 -8.36
N ILE A 124 -16.02 -12.18 -9.66
CA ILE A 124 -15.10 -11.23 -10.34
C ILE A 124 -15.43 -9.78 -9.97
N GLU A 125 -16.69 -9.48 -9.67
CA GLU A 125 -17.17 -8.15 -9.31
C GLU A 125 -16.87 -7.74 -7.87
N LEU A 126 -16.48 -8.69 -7.01
CA LEU A 126 -16.16 -8.44 -5.61
C LEU A 126 -15.07 -7.38 -5.44
N ARG A 127 -15.25 -6.55 -4.43
CA ARG A 127 -14.27 -5.56 -3.99
C ARG A 127 -13.21 -6.21 -3.11
N LYS A 128 -12.09 -5.51 -2.95
CA LYS A 128 -11.01 -5.95 -2.07
C LYS A 128 -11.54 -6.12 -0.64
N PHE A 129 -11.18 -7.24 -0.02
CA PHE A 129 -11.61 -7.69 1.32
C PHE A 129 -13.04 -8.23 1.42
N GLU A 130 -13.85 -8.15 0.37
CA GLU A 130 -15.11 -8.89 0.32
C GLU A 130 -14.83 -10.40 0.29
N LYS A 131 -15.75 -11.16 0.88
CA LYS A 131 -15.65 -12.62 0.95
C LYS A 131 -16.78 -13.21 0.13
N PHE A 132 -16.47 -14.23 -0.67
CA PHE A 132 -17.47 -15.04 -1.36
C PHE A 132 -17.61 -16.37 -0.65
N SER A 133 -18.74 -16.59 0.01
CA SER A 133 -19.01 -17.83 0.72
C SER A 133 -19.37 -18.95 -0.26
N LEU A 134 -19.11 -20.20 0.14
CA LEU A 134 -19.51 -21.36 -0.66
C LEU A 134 -21.03 -21.42 -0.91
N LYS A 135 -21.83 -20.96 0.06
CA LYS A 135 -23.29 -20.85 -0.08
C LYS A 135 -23.68 -19.92 -1.22
N GLU A 136 -22.97 -18.81 -1.40
CA GLU A 136 -23.21 -17.88 -2.51
C GLU A 136 -22.75 -18.46 -3.86
N CYS A 137 -21.64 -19.22 -3.89
CA CYS A 137 -21.19 -19.92 -5.10
C CYS A 137 -22.23 -20.92 -5.62
N ILE A 138 -23.00 -21.53 -4.72
CA ILE A 138 -23.98 -22.58 -5.01
C ILE A 138 -25.39 -22.02 -5.20
N HIS A 139 -25.62 -20.78 -4.78
CA HIS A 139 -26.95 -20.18 -4.78
C HIS A 139 -27.65 -20.35 -6.15
N ARG A 140 -28.86 -20.93 -6.09
CA ARG A 140 -29.75 -21.26 -7.22
C ARG A 140 -29.29 -22.40 -8.14
N LEU A 141 -28.14 -23.05 -7.91
CA LEU A 141 -27.76 -24.24 -8.68
C LEU A 141 -28.70 -25.41 -8.36
N LYS A 142 -29.16 -26.10 -9.40
CA LYS A 142 -30.02 -27.27 -9.26
C LYS A 142 -29.17 -28.54 -9.29
N THR A 143 -29.11 -29.26 -8.18
CA THR A 143 -28.40 -30.55 -8.05
C THR A 143 -28.89 -31.58 -9.05
N SER A 144 -30.20 -31.64 -9.30
CA SER A 144 -30.86 -32.56 -10.23
C SER A 144 -30.43 -32.39 -11.69
N LYS A 145 -29.82 -31.25 -12.04
CA LYS A 145 -29.39 -30.96 -13.41
C LYS A 145 -27.93 -31.31 -13.67
N PHE A 146 -27.20 -31.82 -12.69
CA PHE A 146 -25.86 -32.39 -12.88
C PHE A 146 -25.93 -33.89 -13.13
N ARG A 147 -25.60 -34.32 -14.36
CA ARG A 147 -25.63 -35.75 -14.75
C ARG A 147 -24.69 -36.63 -13.91
N LEU A 148 -23.62 -36.06 -13.36
CA LEU A 148 -22.75 -36.78 -12.44
C LEU A 148 -23.48 -37.18 -11.14
N PHE A 149 -24.27 -36.27 -10.58
CA PHE A 149 -24.93 -36.47 -9.29
C PHE A 149 -26.25 -37.23 -9.42
N SER A 150 -26.84 -37.27 -10.62
CA SER A 150 -28.01 -38.10 -10.93
C SER A 150 -27.64 -39.59 -10.98
N ASN A 151 -26.51 -39.93 -11.63
CA ASN A 151 -26.19 -41.33 -11.95
C ASN A 151 -25.50 -42.11 -10.81
N TYR A 152 -24.88 -41.42 -9.85
CA TYR A 152 -24.10 -42.07 -8.78
C TYR A 152 -24.95 -42.92 -7.81
N MET A 153 -26.27 -42.69 -7.74
CA MET A 153 -27.16 -43.37 -6.78
C MET A 153 -28.33 -44.14 -7.42
N ASN A 154 -28.38 -44.26 -8.76
CA ASN A 154 -29.34 -45.14 -9.42
C ASN A 154 -28.98 -46.63 -9.26
N ASN A 155 -27.73 -46.94 -8.88
CA ASN A 155 -27.26 -48.31 -8.59
C ASN A 155 -27.53 -48.77 -7.14
N ALA A 156 -28.12 -47.93 -6.29
CA ALA A 156 -28.50 -48.29 -4.92
C ALA A 156 -30.03 -48.51 -4.85
N GLN A 157 -30.45 -49.74 -5.14
CA GLN A 157 -31.82 -50.23 -4.91
C GLN A 157 -32.08 -50.35 -3.41
N SER A 158 -32.46 -49.25 -2.76
CA SER A 158 -33.06 -49.30 -1.42
C SER A 158 -34.09 -48.18 -1.33
N ARG A 159 -35.35 -48.59 -1.24
CA ARG A 159 -36.54 -47.74 -1.05
C ARG A 159 -36.56 -47.28 0.41
N GLY A 160 -36.30 -46.00 0.64
CA GLY A 160 -36.28 -45.36 1.94
C GLY A 160 -35.26 -44.22 1.95
N GLU A 161 -35.61 -43.08 2.51
CA GLU A 161 -34.74 -41.88 2.68
C GLU A 161 -34.47 -41.02 1.43
N LEU A 162 -35.51 -40.34 0.90
CA LEU A 162 -35.34 -39.24 -0.06
C LEU A 162 -34.39 -38.13 0.48
N GLY A 163 -34.46 -37.84 1.79
CA GLY A 163 -33.68 -36.78 2.43
C GLY A 163 -32.17 -37.03 2.48
N TYR A 164 -31.74 -38.25 2.80
CA TYR A 164 -30.31 -38.62 2.88
C TYR A 164 -29.62 -38.57 1.51
N ARG A 165 -30.34 -38.95 0.44
CA ARG A 165 -29.81 -38.88 -0.93
C ARG A 165 -29.54 -37.44 -1.37
N ASP A 166 -30.38 -36.50 -0.94
CA ASP A 166 -30.24 -35.09 -1.31
C ASP A 166 -29.16 -34.36 -0.51
N THR A 167 -28.96 -34.71 0.76
CA THR A 167 -27.84 -34.17 1.56
C THR A 167 -26.49 -34.60 1.00
N VAL A 168 -26.33 -35.87 0.64
CA VAL A 168 -25.09 -36.38 0.03
C VAL A 168 -24.83 -35.74 -1.34
N ARG A 169 -25.86 -35.62 -2.19
CA ARG A 169 -25.74 -34.90 -3.48
C ARG A 169 -25.33 -33.45 -3.30
N HIS A 170 -25.91 -32.77 -2.32
CA HIS A 170 -25.57 -31.39 -1.99
C HIS A 170 -24.12 -31.27 -1.53
N ALA A 171 -23.65 -32.17 -0.65
CA ALA A 171 -22.27 -32.19 -0.18
C ALA A 171 -21.24 -32.44 -1.29
N ILE A 172 -21.57 -33.31 -2.27
CA ILE A 172 -20.70 -33.53 -3.43
C ILE A 172 -20.68 -32.29 -4.33
N MET A 173 -21.84 -31.66 -4.56
CA MET A 173 -21.93 -30.41 -5.32
C MET A 173 -21.13 -29.29 -4.63
N GLU A 174 -21.23 -29.17 -3.31
CA GLU A 174 -20.45 -28.23 -2.50
C GLU A 174 -18.95 -28.37 -2.74
N ARG A 175 -18.44 -29.60 -2.61
CA ARG A 175 -17.02 -29.91 -2.85
C ARG A 175 -16.61 -29.62 -4.29
N TRP A 176 -17.46 -29.95 -5.25
CA TRP A 176 -17.21 -29.70 -6.67
C TRP A 176 -17.14 -28.20 -6.99
N ILE A 177 -18.11 -27.41 -6.53
CA ILE A 177 -18.15 -25.96 -6.77
C ILE A 177 -17.01 -25.27 -6.04
N PHE A 178 -16.70 -25.68 -4.81
CA PHE A 178 -15.52 -25.19 -4.09
C PHE A 178 -14.23 -25.45 -4.89
N TRP A 179 -14.08 -26.65 -5.45
CA TRP A 179 -12.95 -26.99 -6.29
C TRP A 179 -12.92 -26.13 -7.58
N LEU A 180 -14.05 -25.96 -8.27
CA LEU A 180 -14.16 -25.16 -9.48
C LEU A 180 -13.68 -23.72 -9.26
N PHE A 181 -14.16 -23.05 -8.21
CA PHE A 181 -13.77 -21.68 -7.92
C PHE A 181 -12.33 -21.57 -7.43
N SER A 182 -11.91 -22.46 -6.52
CA SER A 182 -10.61 -22.35 -5.84
C SER A 182 -9.44 -22.87 -6.67
N HIS A 183 -9.66 -23.88 -7.54
CA HIS A 183 -8.60 -24.60 -8.26
C HIS A 183 -8.66 -24.43 -9.77
N LEU A 184 -9.76 -23.92 -10.33
CA LEU A 184 -9.83 -23.56 -11.75
C LEU A 184 -9.98 -22.06 -11.96
N VAL A 185 -11.05 -21.44 -11.46
CA VAL A 185 -11.36 -20.02 -11.72
C VAL A 185 -10.28 -19.08 -11.14
N SER A 186 -9.97 -19.20 -9.85
CA SER A 186 -8.98 -18.34 -9.20
C SER A 186 -7.57 -18.49 -9.81
N PRO A 187 -7.03 -19.71 -10.02
CA PRO A 187 -5.74 -19.88 -10.70
C PRO A 187 -5.74 -19.39 -12.15
N LEU A 188 -6.85 -19.52 -12.87
CA LEU A 188 -6.98 -19.01 -14.25
C LEU A 188 -6.86 -17.49 -14.30
N ILE A 189 -7.53 -16.79 -13.38
CA ILE A 189 -7.43 -15.34 -13.25
C ILE A 189 -5.99 -14.94 -12.88
N GLN A 190 -5.41 -15.57 -11.85
CA GLN A 190 -4.04 -15.31 -11.40
C GLN A 190 -2.98 -15.59 -12.46
N ALA A 191 -3.21 -16.54 -13.36
CA ALA A 191 -2.28 -16.88 -14.43
C ALA A 191 -2.26 -15.83 -15.55
N ASN A 192 -3.42 -15.26 -15.91
CA ASN A 192 -3.55 -14.42 -17.12
C ASN A 192 -3.65 -12.92 -16.83
N PHE A 193 -4.15 -12.54 -15.65
CA PHE A 193 -4.38 -11.14 -15.29
C PHE A 193 -3.49 -10.68 -14.14
N TYR A 194 -3.06 -9.43 -14.20
CA TYR A 194 -2.62 -8.66 -13.06
C TYR A 194 -3.84 -8.02 -12.40
N VAL A 195 -4.11 -8.44 -11.17
CA VAL A 195 -5.28 -8.00 -10.40
C VAL A 195 -4.82 -6.99 -9.36
N THR A 196 -5.34 -5.76 -9.44
CA THR A 196 -4.97 -4.70 -8.49
C THR A 196 -6.14 -3.79 -8.20
N ASP A 197 -6.17 -3.20 -7.00
CA ASP A 197 -6.98 -2.02 -6.72
C ASP A 197 -6.34 -0.77 -7.32
N SER A 198 -7.16 0.26 -7.60
CA SER A 198 -6.67 1.61 -7.83
C SER A 198 -6.46 2.33 -6.50
N GLY A 199 -5.49 3.23 -6.44
CA GLY A 199 -5.19 3.97 -5.22
C GLY A 199 -6.30 4.93 -4.78
N ASP A 200 -7.22 5.27 -5.69
CA ASP A 200 -8.19 6.36 -5.55
C ASP A 200 -9.66 5.87 -5.55
N GLU A 201 -9.95 4.59 -5.83
CA GLU A 201 -11.33 4.06 -5.81
C GLU A 201 -11.63 3.27 -4.54
N LYS A 202 -12.93 3.11 -4.26
CA LYS A 202 -13.56 2.47 -3.09
C LYS A 202 -13.29 0.96 -3.01
N LEU A 203 -12.02 0.57 -2.97
CA LEU A 203 -11.55 -0.82 -2.90
C LEU A 203 -11.95 -1.66 -4.13
N ASP A 204 -12.28 -1.01 -5.25
CA ASP A 204 -12.64 -1.72 -6.47
C ASP A 204 -11.43 -2.45 -7.08
N VAL A 205 -11.70 -3.56 -7.75
CA VAL A 205 -10.68 -4.45 -8.31
C VAL A 205 -10.63 -4.29 -9.82
N LEU A 206 -9.45 -3.91 -10.31
CA LEU A 206 -9.11 -3.76 -11.71
C LEU A 206 -8.34 -4.98 -12.23
N TYR A 207 -8.56 -5.30 -13.50
CA TYR A 207 -7.98 -6.45 -14.17
C TYR A 207 -7.19 -5.99 -15.41
N TYR A 208 -5.89 -6.23 -15.42
CA TYR A 208 -5.03 -5.95 -16.57
C TYR A 208 -4.51 -7.27 -17.13
N VAL A 209 -4.49 -7.44 -18.45
CA VAL A 209 -3.81 -8.60 -19.05
C VAL A 209 -2.31 -8.49 -18.76
N LYS A 210 -1.66 -9.55 -18.29
CA LYS A 210 -0.26 -9.49 -17.83
C LYS A 210 0.72 -8.95 -18.86
N SER A 211 0.59 -9.36 -20.12
CA SER A 211 1.46 -8.88 -21.20
C SER A 211 1.32 -7.39 -21.48
N ILE A 212 0.12 -6.82 -21.31
CA ILE A 212 -0.11 -5.36 -21.41
C ILE A 212 0.46 -4.67 -20.17
N TRP A 213 0.16 -5.19 -18.98
CA TRP A 213 0.64 -4.64 -17.72
C TRP A 213 2.17 -4.55 -17.63
N GLU A 214 2.88 -5.56 -18.16
CA GLU A 214 4.33 -5.56 -18.23
C GLU A 214 4.88 -4.40 -19.08
N LYS A 215 4.28 -4.17 -20.25
CA LYS A 215 4.63 -3.04 -21.13
C LYS A 215 4.37 -1.70 -20.45
N LEU A 216 3.20 -1.54 -19.83
CA LEU A 216 2.82 -0.30 -19.12
C LEU A 216 3.81 0.05 -18.01
N ILE A 217 4.33 -0.93 -17.27
CA ILE A 217 5.34 -0.66 -16.23
C ILE A 217 6.70 -0.31 -16.83
N ASP A 218 7.09 -0.95 -17.94
CA ASP A 218 8.37 -0.67 -18.59
C ASP A 218 8.42 0.74 -19.18
N GLU A 219 7.27 1.25 -19.63
CA GLU A 219 7.04 2.62 -20.06
C GLU A 219 6.93 3.60 -18.87
N GLY A 220 6.25 3.21 -17.79
CA GLY A 220 6.02 4.05 -16.62
C GLY A 220 7.23 4.32 -15.71
N GLU A 221 8.44 3.94 -16.14
CA GLU A 221 9.75 4.17 -15.49
C GLU A 221 9.82 3.91 -13.95
N CYS A 222 8.94 3.07 -13.40
CA CYS A 222 8.77 2.95 -11.94
C CYS A 222 10.07 2.59 -11.20
N MET A 223 10.92 1.80 -11.86
CA MET A 223 12.21 1.34 -11.33
C MET A 223 13.44 1.97 -12.03
N LYS A 224 13.24 2.75 -13.10
CA LYS A 224 14.32 3.40 -13.87
C LYS A 224 14.73 4.75 -13.27
N SER A 225 13.98 5.26 -12.30
CA SER A 225 14.31 6.50 -11.61
C SER A 225 15.60 6.38 -10.80
N GLU A 226 16.30 7.51 -10.61
CA GLU A 226 17.49 7.66 -9.75
C GLU A 226 17.31 7.13 -8.30
N ARG A 227 16.07 6.91 -7.87
CA ARG A 227 15.70 6.34 -6.57
C ARG A 227 16.13 4.88 -6.38
N PHE A 228 16.30 4.12 -7.47
CA PHE A 228 16.63 2.70 -7.40
C PHE A 228 17.87 2.38 -8.22
N TYR A 229 18.74 1.55 -7.65
CA TYR A 229 19.92 1.04 -8.32
C TYR A 229 19.81 -0.47 -8.51
N LYS A 230 19.95 -0.96 -9.74
CA LYS A 230 19.89 -2.39 -10.03
C LYS A 230 21.11 -3.10 -9.45
N LEU A 231 20.87 -4.16 -8.69
CA LEU A 231 21.92 -4.97 -8.08
C LEU A 231 22.13 -6.27 -8.86
N SER A 232 23.38 -6.72 -8.90
CA SER A 232 23.70 -8.10 -9.25
C SER A 232 23.26 -9.06 -8.13
N HIS A 233 23.04 -10.33 -8.47
CA HIS A 233 22.72 -11.36 -7.49
C HIS A 233 23.80 -11.51 -6.41
N THR A 234 25.08 -11.31 -6.76
CA THR A 234 26.21 -11.41 -5.82
C THR A 234 26.19 -10.25 -4.82
N SER A 235 25.99 -9.01 -5.28
CA SER A 235 25.89 -7.83 -4.41
C SER A 235 24.67 -7.90 -3.49
N ALA A 236 23.50 -8.30 -4.02
CA ALA A 236 22.31 -8.52 -3.20
C ALA A 236 22.56 -9.60 -2.13
N SER A 237 23.22 -10.70 -2.49
CA SER A 237 23.56 -11.77 -1.54
C SER A 237 24.49 -11.30 -0.42
N LYS A 238 25.51 -10.48 -0.74
CA LYS A 238 26.43 -9.91 0.26
C LYS A 238 25.69 -9.04 1.29
N ILE A 239 24.78 -8.16 0.83
CA ILE A 239 23.96 -7.33 1.72
C ILE A 239 23.09 -8.21 2.62
N LEU A 240 22.41 -9.20 2.03
CA LEU A 240 21.49 -10.08 2.75
C LEU A 240 22.20 -11.02 3.75
N GLN A 241 23.50 -11.25 3.58
CA GLN A 241 24.26 -12.12 4.48
C GLN A 241 24.49 -11.50 5.87
N ASN A 242 24.58 -10.18 5.96
CA ASN A 242 25.03 -9.45 7.15
C ASN A 242 23.90 -8.92 8.05
N ARG A 243 22.65 -9.37 7.85
CA ARG A 243 21.49 -8.85 8.59
C ARG A 243 20.43 -9.90 8.89
N MET A 244 19.46 -9.52 9.72
CA MET A 244 18.41 -10.42 10.26
C MET A 244 17.15 -10.54 9.39
N PHE A 245 16.95 -9.64 8.43
CA PHE A 245 15.78 -9.63 7.55
C PHE A 245 16.19 -9.66 6.06
N GLY A 246 15.30 -10.19 5.23
CA GLY A 246 15.60 -10.42 3.82
C GLY A 246 15.29 -9.22 2.93
N PHE A 247 14.94 -9.49 1.68
CA PHE A 247 14.41 -8.49 0.75
C PHE A 247 12.88 -8.47 0.78
N SER A 248 12.29 -7.38 0.28
CA SER A 248 10.84 -7.26 0.10
C SER A 248 10.45 -7.35 -1.38
N ARG A 249 9.23 -7.76 -1.69
CA ARG A 249 8.74 -7.79 -3.09
C ARG A 249 7.95 -6.53 -3.40
N VAL A 250 8.17 -5.98 -4.59
CA VAL A 250 7.45 -4.80 -5.06
C VAL A 250 6.09 -5.19 -5.64
N ARG A 251 5.07 -4.38 -5.32
CA ARG A 251 3.74 -4.38 -5.93
C ARG A 251 3.47 -2.99 -6.51
N ILE A 252 2.89 -2.94 -7.71
CA ILE A 252 2.58 -1.68 -8.39
C ILE A 252 1.05 -1.51 -8.43
N CYS A 253 0.59 -0.28 -8.22
CA CYS A 253 -0.81 0.08 -8.18
C CYS A 253 -1.01 1.35 -9.03
N PRO A 254 -2.01 1.41 -9.93
CA PRO A 254 -2.26 2.60 -10.72
C PRO A 254 -2.78 3.75 -9.84
N LYS A 255 -2.39 4.98 -10.18
CA LYS A 255 -2.89 6.24 -9.61
C LYS A 255 -3.63 7.05 -10.67
N ARG A 256 -4.24 8.17 -10.28
CA ARG A 256 -4.71 9.20 -11.23
C ARG A 256 -3.64 9.63 -12.23
N VAL A 257 -2.39 9.74 -11.81
CA VAL A 257 -1.25 10.02 -12.70
C VAL A 257 -0.12 9.08 -12.32
N GLY A 258 0.35 8.29 -13.29
CA GLY A 258 1.39 7.29 -13.11
C GLY A 258 1.03 6.17 -12.13
N PHE A 259 2.04 5.67 -11.40
CA PHE A 259 1.92 4.48 -10.56
C PHE A 259 2.40 4.71 -9.13
N ARG A 260 1.81 3.97 -8.18
CA ARG A 260 2.30 3.83 -6.80
C ARG A 260 3.01 2.52 -6.61
N MET A 261 4.17 2.57 -5.98
CA MET A 261 4.93 1.40 -5.62
C MET A 261 4.73 1.07 -4.13
N PHE A 262 4.34 -0.16 -3.84
CA PHE A 262 4.28 -0.72 -2.50
C PHE A 262 5.32 -1.82 -2.33
N THR A 263 5.90 -1.91 -1.14
CA THR A 263 6.84 -2.98 -0.79
C THR A 263 6.18 -3.93 0.21
N ASN A 264 6.20 -5.23 -0.08
CA ASN A 264 5.63 -6.24 0.83
C ASN A 264 6.67 -6.66 1.87
N LEU A 265 6.67 -5.97 3.01
CA LEU A 265 7.55 -6.24 4.15
C LEU A 265 6.96 -7.23 5.18
N LYS A 266 5.72 -7.67 4.97
CA LYS A 266 5.02 -8.63 5.83
C LYS A 266 5.28 -10.09 5.42
N ALA A 267 5.66 -10.32 4.17
CA ALA A 267 6.00 -11.65 3.69
C ALA A 267 7.46 -12.01 4.04
N PRO A 268 7.73 -13.28 4.38
CA PRO A 268 9.10 -13.78 4.46
C PRO A 268 9.71 -13.85 3.04
N SER A 269 11.03 -13.77 2.95
CA SER A 269 11.75 -13.96 1.69
C SER A 269 12.71 -15.13 1.78
N ARG A 270 13.00 -15.71 0.62
CA ARG A 270 13.94 -16.81 0.47
C ARG A 270 14.87 -16.55 -0.71
N LEU A 271 16.13 -16.94 -0.56
CA LEU A 271 17.13 -16.83 -1.62
C LEU A 271 17.71 -18.24 -1.89
N PRO A 272 17.78 -18.69 -3.16
CA PRO A 272 18.48 -19.92 -3.47
C PRO A 272 19.96 -19.75 -3.12
N LEU A 273 20.50 -20.69 -2.34
CA LEU A 273 21.94 -20.83 -2.19
C LEU A 273 22.40 -21.46 -3.50
N GLY A 274 23.04 -20.67 -4.37
CA GLY A 274 23.72 -21.23 -5.54
C GLY A 274 24.67 -22.35 -5.10
N GLN A 275 24.98 -23.29 -5.99
CA GLN A 275 26.11 -24.19 -5.81
C GLN A 275 27.38 -23.32 -5.70
N CYS A 276 27.69 -22.82 -4.50
CA CYS A 276 28.98 -22.24 -4.23
C CYS A 276 29.97 -23.38 -4.36
N SER A 277 30.75 -23.35 -5.44
CA SER A 277 32.05 -24.00 -5.54
C SER A 277 32.76 -23.88 -4.19
N LYS A 278 33.17 -25.04 -3.69
CA LYS A 278 33.97 -25.32 -2.49
C LYS A 278 34.97 -24.21 -2.07
N PHE A 279 34.52 -23.09 -1.51
CA PHE A 279 35.43 -22.03 -1.02
C PHE A 279 34.96 -21.24 0.21
N CYS A 280 33.87 -21.66 0.87
CA CYS A 280 33.48 -21.09 2.17
C CYS A 280 33.45 -22.16 3.28
N ALA A 281 34.53 -22.92 3.38
CA ALA A 281 34.81 -23.79 4.53
C ALA A 281 36.08 -23.33 5.24
N ARG A 282 36.21 -22.04 5.60
CA ARG A 282 37.23 -21.55 6.54
C ARG A 282 36.95 -20.10 6.95
N ARG A 283 36.09 -19.94 7.96
CA ARG A 283 36.11 -18.82 8.93
C ARG A 283 35.07 -19.11 10.01
N LYS A 284 35.41 -20.07 10.88
CA LYS A 284 34.77 -20.28 12.18
C LYS A 284 35.42 -19.32 13.17
N LEU A 285 35.01 -18.06 13.21
CA LEU A 285 35.26 -17.20 14.39
C LEU A 285 34.17 -16.11 14.43
N ARG A 286 33.52 -15.97 15.59
CA ARG A 286 32.36 -15.11 15.91
C ARG A 286 30.97 -15.55 15.41
N ARG A 287 30.53 -16.77 15.72
CA ARG A 287 29.16 -17.25 15.40
C ARG A 287 28.45 -17.95 16.56
N LYS A 288 28.61 -17.48 17.80
CA LYS A 288 27.95 -18.08 18.98
C LYS A 288 26.56 -17.50 19.33
N GLU A 289 26.14 -16.37 18.75
CA GLU A 289 24.82 -15.78 19.07
C GLU A 289 23.79 -15.81 17.92
N PHE A 290 24.22 -16.14 16.70
CA PHE A 290 23.34 -16.09 15.52
C PHE A 290 22.83 -17.46 15.04
N SER A 291 23.31 -18.58 15.60
CA SER A 291 22.96 -19.93 15.10
C SER A 291 21.53 -20.36 15.37
N ASN A 292 20.87 -19.82 16.40
CA ASN A 292 19.56 -20.32 16.86
C ASN A 292 18.35 -19.81 16.05
N PHE A 293 18.56 -19.03 14.98
CA PHE A 293 17.48 -18.41 14.21
C PHE A 293 17.39 -18.82 12.73
N PHE A 294 18.31 -19.66 12.23
CA PHE A 294 18.33 -20.08 10.83
C PHE A 294 17.77 -21.50 10.68
N ALA A 295 16.51 -21.61 10.23
CA ALA A 295 15.94 -22.88 9.83
C ALA A 295 16.42 -23.22 8.40
N GLU A 296 17.39 -24.12 8.30
CA GLU A 296 17.74 -24.78 7.04
C GLU A 296 16.70 -25.87 6.77
N SER A 297 15.67 -25.58 5.96
CA SER A 297 14.68 -26.58 5.56
C SER A 297 15.00 -27.12 4.17
N CYS A 298 15.22 -28.44 4.09
CA CYS A 298 15.33 -29.18 2.84
C CYS A 298 13.93 -29.58 2.37
N CYS A 299 13.50 -29.13 1.19
CA CYS A 299 12.28 -29.63 0.57
C CYS A 299 12.61 -30.79 -0.39
N SER A 300 12.30 -32.02 0.02
CA SER A 300 12.43 -33.21 -0.81
C SER A 300 11.20 -33.39 -1.70
N ARG A 301 11.37 -33.37 -3.03
CA ARG A 301 10.52 -34.08 -4.02
C ARG A 301 11.09 -33.93 -5.43
N GLY A 302 11.58 -35.04 -5.99
CA GLY A 302 11.97 -35.18 -7.40
C GLY A 302 13.49 -35.29 -7.62
N ARG A 303 13.90 -36.13 -8.59
CA ARG A 303 15.30 -36.46 -8.94
C ARG A 303 16.06 -35.30 -9.59
N ASN A 304 16.19 -34.18 -8.88
CA ASN A 304 17.10 -33.07 -9.18
C ASN A 304 17.70 -32.62 -7.84
N HIS A 305 19.00 -32.36 -7.77
CA HIS A 305 19.70 -32.00 -6.53
C HIS A 305 18.92 -30.95 -5.71
N PRO A 306 18.75 -31.15 -4.39
CA PRO A 306 17.97 -30.22 -3.57
C PRO A 306 18.66 -28.85 -3.55
N VAL A 307 18.07 -27.88 -4.25
CA VAL A 307 18.48 -26.48 -4.16
C VAL A 307 18.22 -26.04 -2.72
N LYS A 308 19.29 -25.79 -1.96
CA LYS A 308 19.19 -25.27 -0.60
C LYS A 308 18.73 -23.81 -0.66
N TYR A 309 17.83 -23.42 0.23
CA TYR A 309 17.35 -22.04 0.32
C TYR A 309 17.72 -21.44 1.67
N ARG A 310 18.12 -20.17 1.65
CA ARG A 310 18.22 -19.35 2.86
C ARG A 310 16.89 -18.64 3.09
N TYR A 311 16.33 -18.80 4.28
CA TYR A 311 15.06 -18.18 4.67
C TYR A 311 15.31 -16.96 5.54
N PHE A 312 14.51 -15.92 5.31
CA PHE A 312 14.54 -14.69 6.08
C PHE A 312 13.18 -14.44 6.72
N LYS A 313 13.20 -13.96 7.97
CA LYS A 313 12.00 -13.47 8.63
C LYS A 313 11.45 -12.23 7.89
N PRO A 314 10.13 -11.99 7.94
CA PRO A 314 9.57 -10.75 7.42
C PRO A 314 10.23 -9.53 8.06
N VAL A 315 10.51 -8.50 7.25
CA VAL A 315 11.17 -7.27 7.71
C VAL A 315 10.37 -6.63 8.84
N ASN A 316 9.05 -6.52 8.70
CA ASN A 316 8.18 -5.96 9.74
C ASN A 316 8.18 -6.78 11.05
N ARG A 317 8.52 -8.07 11.01
CA ARG A 317 8.64 -8.88 12.23
C ARG A 317 9.93 -8.55 12.98
N VAL A 318 11.02 -8.34 12.25
CA VAL A 318 12.33 -8.01 12.85
C VAL A 318 12.32 -6.58 13.40
N LEU A 319 11.75 -5.64 12.65
CA LEU A 319 11.64 -4.23 13.05
C LEU A 319 10.49 -3.96 14.04
N GLY A 320 9.77 -4.99 14.48
CA GLY A 320 8.59 -4.86 15.34
C GLY A 320 8.90 -4.22 16.70
N ASP A 321 10.01 -4.60 17.31
CA ASP A 321 10.42 -4.08 18.62
C ASP A 321 10.93 -2.64 18.50
N ILE A 322 11.65 -2.31 17.42
CA ILE A 322 12.05 -0.93 17.08
C ILE A 322 10.82 -0.06 16.86
N HIS A 323 9.79 -0.57 16.19
CA HIS A 323 8.53 0.17 16.01
C HIS A 323 7.89 0.53 17.36
N VAL A 324 7.92 -0.38 18.33
CA VAL A 324 7.40 -0.13 19.68
C VAL A 324 8.19 0.96 20.38
N VAL A 325 9.52 0.93 20.30
CA VAL A 325 10.39 1.98 20.89
C VAL A 325 10.14 3.33 20.26
N LEU A 326 10.21 3.44 18.93
CA LEU A 326 9.96 4.71 18.22
C LEU A 326 8.56 5.26 18.53
N LYS A 327 7.56 4.39 18.64
CA LYS A 327 6.20 4.78 19.02
C LYS A 327 6.11 5.24 20.48
N GLY A 328 6.86 4.62 21.38
CA GLY A 328 7.00 5.06 22.77
C GLY A 328 7.62 6.45 22.84
N LEU A 329 8.75 6.65 22.16
CA LEU A 329 9.47 7.93 22.10
C LEU A 329 8.61 9.07 21.54
N SER A 330 7.77 8.80 20.54
CA SER A 330 6.84 9.82 20.00
C SER A 330 5.78 10.32 21.00
N ARG A 331 5.65 9.67 22.16
CA ARG A 331 4.68 9.99 23.21
C ARG A 331 5.32 10.58 24.46
N THR A 332 6.65 10.58 24.56
CA THR A 332 7.37 11.14 25.69
C THR A 332 7.45 12.66 25.53
N ASP A 333 7.33 13.40 26.63
CA ASP A 333 7.35 14.87 26.63
C ASP A 333 8.63 15.48 26.06
N SER A 334 9.75 14.74 26.09
CA SER A 334 11.04 15.16 25.55
C SER A 334 11.08 15.28 24.02
N PHE A 335 10.21 14.56 23.30
CA PHE A 335 10.13 14.57 21.84
C PHE A 335 8.67 14.51 21.40
N THR A 336 7.91 15.53 21.79
CA THR A 336 6.56 15.70 21.28
C THR A 336 6.67 15.98 19.78
N THR A 337 6.25 15.01 18.94
CA THR A 337 6.05 15.27 17.51
C THR A 337 4.99 16.36 17.37
N GLY A 338 5.46 17.61 17.20
CA GLY A 338 4.76 18.84 17.55
C GLY A 338 3.48 19.04 16.74
N SER A 339 3.55 18.81 15.42
CA SER A 339 2.37 18.90 14.54
C SER A 339 1.81 17.54 14.10
N SER A 340 2.58 16.47 14.19
CA SER A 340 2.15 15.17 13.66
C SER A 340 0.93 14.63 14.40
N VAL A 341 -0.02 14.10 13.65
CA VAL A 341 -1.20 13.39 14.14
C VAL A 341 -1.28 12.03 13.47
N PHE A 342 -1.67 11.00 14.23
CA PHE A 342 -1.75 9.62 13.76
C PHE A 342 -3.18 9.05 13.78
N ASP A 343 -4.11 9.77 14.40
CA ASP A 343 -5.53 9.47 14.44
C ASP A 343 -6.34 10.77 14.64
N TYR A 344 -7.67 10.68 14.44
CA TYR A 344 -8.56 11.84 14.64
C TYR A 344 -8.66 12.27 16.11
N ASN A 345 -8.36 11.38 17.06
CA ASN A 345 -8.26 11.77 18.47
C ASN A 345 -7.05 12.71 18.70
N GLY A 346 -5.93 12.46 18.04
CA GLY A 346 -4.77 13.35 18.04
C GLY A 346 -5.08 14.71 17.43
N VAL A 347 -5.84 14.74 16.34
CA VAL A 347 -6.38 15.99 15.75
C VAL A 347 -7.19 16.74 16.79
N TYR A 348 -8.18 16.09 17.40
CA TYR A 348 -9.05 16.68 18.42
C TYR A 348 -8.24 17.28 19.59
N ARG A 349 -7.30 16.51 20.17
CA ARG A 349 -6.48 16.97 21.30
C ARG A 349 -5.67 18.22 21.00
N LYS A 350 -5.16 18.37 19.77
CA LYS A 350 -4.37 19.53 19.36
C LYS A 350 -5.23 20.71 18.91
N LEU A 351 -6.37 20.45 18.30
CA LEU A 351 -7.24 21.48 17.74
C LEU A 351 -8.11 22.16 18.81
N VAL A 352 -8.65 21.40 19.78
CA VAL A 352 -9.56 21.96 20.80
C VAL A 352 -8.97 23.12 21.60
N PRO A 353 -7.72 23.06 22.11
CA PRO A 353 -7.10 24.19 22.81
C PRO A 353 -6.97 25.45 21.94
N PHE A 354 -6.86 25.29 20.63
CA PHE A 354 -6.82 26.39 19.67
C PHE A 354 -8.24 26.96 19.43
N LEU A 355 -9.25 26.10 19.29
CA LEU A 355 -10.65 26.54 19.16
C LEU A 355 -11.13 27.29 20.39
N LEU A 356 -10.78 26.84 21.60
CA LEU A 356 -11.10 27.55 22.84
C LEU A 356 -10.49 28.96 22.87
N PHE A 357 -9.25 29.11 22.40
CA PHE A 357 -8.59 30.40 22.27
C PHE A 357 -9.26 31.33 21.24
N LEU A 358 -9.76 30.78 20.13
CA LEU A 358 -10.50 31.56 19.13
C LEU A 358 -11.90 31.97 19.63
N ARG A 359 -12.54 31.15 20.46
CA ARG A 359 -13.86 31.47 21.03
C ARG A 359 -13.82 32.71 21.93
N GLU A 360 -12.69 33.01 22.52
CA GLU A 360 -12.46 34.25 23.27
C GLU A 360 -12.37 35.50 22.37
N ARG A 361 -12.34 35.33 21.03
CA ARG A 361 -12.18 36.40 20.03
C ARG A 361 -13.09 36.16 18.82
N PRO A 362 -14.42 36.31 18.96
CA PRO A 362 -15.39 35.96 17.92
C PRO A 362 -15.24 36.76 16.61
N ASP A 363 -14.67 37.98 16.67
CA ASP A 363 -14.55 38.86 15.50
C ASP A 363 -13.36 38.51 14.57
N THR A 364 -12.53 37.52 14.94
CA THR A 364 -11.35 37.16 14.15
C THR A 364 -11.61 35.93 13.28
N LEU A 365 -11.78 36.15 11.98
CA LEU A 365 -11.89 35.06 11.01
C LEU A 365 -10.56 34.27 10.92
N PRO A 366 -10.60 32.92 10.91
CA PRO A 366 -9.40 32.10 10.83
C PRO A 366 -8.86 32.04 9.39
N PHE A 367 -7.53 32.07 9.26
CA PHE A 367 -6.83 31.83 8.01
C PHE A 367 -6.37 30.37 7.97
N ILE A 368 -6.88 29.62 6.99
CA ILE A 368 -6.67 28.19 6.84
C ILE A 368 -5.85 27.94 5.58
N VAL A 369 -4.82 27.11 5.71
CA VAL A 369 -4.02 26.60 4.59
C VAL A 369 -3.97 25.08 4.69
N VAL A 370 -4.37 24.42 3.60
CA VAL A 370 -4.23 22.97 3.43
C VAL A 370 -3.24 22.68 2.32
N SER A 371 -2.30 21.78 2.56
CA SER A 371 -1.24 21.48 1.60
C SER A 371 -0.78 20.04 1.65
N ASP A 372 -0.51 19.46 0.47
CA ASP A 372 0.06 18.12 0.29
C ASP A 372 1.54 18.21 -0.04
N VAL A 373 2.37 17.34 0.54
CA VAL A 373 3.76 17.17 0.15
C VAL A 373 3.89 16.13 -0.95
N SER A 374 4.52 16.53 -2.05
CA SER A 374 4.77 15.65 -3.18
C SER A 374 5.74 14.52 -2.79
N LYS A 375 5.27 13.28 -2.93
CA LYS A 375 6.08 12.05 -2.80
C LYS A 375 6.83 11.97 -1.46
N ALA A 376 6.19 12.33 -0.35
CA ALA A 376 6.81 12.44 0.97
C ALA A 376 7.69 11.25 1.39
N TYR A 377 7.23 10.01 1.20
CA TYR A 377 8.07 8.84 1.50
C TYR A 377 9.23 8.66 0.52
N ASP A 378 9.03 8.98 -0.75
CA ASP A 378 9.99 8.69 -1.82
C ASP A 378 11.07 9.79 -1.94
N SER A 379 10.88 10.95 -1.31
CA SER A 379 11.82 12.07 -1.33
C SER A 379 12.77 12.14 -0.13
N ILE A 380 12.47 11.41 0.95
CA ILE A 380 13.27 11.47 2.19
C ILE A 380 14.74 11.18 1.93
N ASP A 381 15.59 12.13 2.34
CA ASP A 381 17.04 11.97 2.32
C ASP A 381 17.50 11.03 3.44
N HIS A 382 18.29 10.01 3.08
CA HIS A 382 18.75 8.99 4.02
C HIS A 382 19.71 9.57 5.06
N GLN A 383 20.64 10.43 4.68
CA GLN A 383 21.65 10.95 5.60
C GLN A 383 21.04 11.87 6.65
N LYS A 384 20.17 12.78 6.22
CA LYS A 384 19.39 13.65 7.10
C LYS A 384 18.47 12.82 8.00
N LEU A 385 17.75 11.81 7.48
CA LEU A 385 16.90 10.95 8.31
C LEU A 385 17.69 10.22 9.39
N LEU A 386 18.89 9.70 9.07
CA LEU A 386 19.72 9.00 10.07
C LEU A 386 20.14 9.93 11.22
N ARG A 387 20.55 11.17 10.92
CA ARG A 387 20.84 12.17 11.96
C ARG A 387 19.64 12.44 12.86
N VAL A 388 18.46 12.63 12.26
CA VAL A 388 17.22 12.81 13.01
C VAL A 388 16.92 11.61 13.92
N VAL A 389 17.15 10.38 13.44
CA VAL A 389 16.96 9.18 14.25
C VAL A 389 17.97 9.11 15.40
N GLU A 390 19.22 9.49 15.18
CA GLU A 390 20.25 9.54 16.21
C GLU A 390 19.90 10.54 17.33
N ASP A 391 19.26 11.67 16.98
CA ASP A 391 18.77 12.67 17.92
C ASP A 391 17.49 12.23 18.68
N VAL A 392 16.72 11.29 18.12
CA VAL A 392 15.49 10.74 18.74
C VAL A 392 15.82 9.61 19.72
N VAL A 393 16.72 8.70 19.32
CA VAL A 393 17.05 7.49 20.06
C VAL A 393 18.27 7.76 20.93
N LEU A 394 18.05 8.35 22.10
CA LEU A 394 19.11 8.83 22.99
C LEU A 394 19.53 7.84 24.08
N ASP A 395 18.60 7.05 24.63
CA ASP A 395 18.87 6.16 25.76
C ASP A 395 19.65 4.93 25.30
N ASP A 396 20.58 4.45 26.14
CA ASP A 396 21.42 3.28 25.83
C ASP A 396 20.62 1.98 25.75
N GLU A 397 19.57 1.84 26.56
CA GLU A 397 18.70 0.67 26.59
C GLU A 397 17.22 1.04 26.72
N TYR A 398 16.38 0.33 25.96
CA TYR A 398 14.93 0.47 25.97
C TYR A 398 14.28 -0.81 26.47
N ALA A 399 13.48 -0.72 27.53
CA ALA A 399 12.71 -1.83 28.06
C ALA A 399 11.36 -1.96 27.35
N LEU A 400 11.06 -3.18 26.89
CA LEU A 400 9.83 -3.57 26.22
C LEU A 400 9.03 -4.50 27.12
N GLU A 401 7.75 -4.18 27.34
CA GLU A 401 6.85 -4.96 28.17
C GLU A 401 5.71 -5.54 27.32
N GLU A 402 5.33 -6.78 27.62
CA GLU A 402 4.14 -7.39 27.02
C GLU A 402 2.91 -7.09 27.89
N VAL A 403 1.90 -6.46 27.30
CA VAL A 403 0.65 -6.09 27.96
C VAL A 403 -0.52 -6.75 27.23
N ALA A 404 -1.47 -7.32 27.96
CA ALA A 404 -2.73 -7.78 27.40
C ALA A 404 -3.79 -6.69 27.57
N LYS A 405 -4.26 -6.11 26.46
CA LYS A 405 -5.44 -5.25 26.45
C LYS A 405 -6.69 -6.13 26.44
N VAL A 406 -7.46 -6.10 27.51
CA VAL A 406 -8.73 -6.80 27.65
C VAL A 406 -9.83 -5.77 27.42
N VAL A 407 -10.58 -5.93 26.32
CA VAL A 407 -11.74 -5.08 26.02
C VAL A 407 -13.00 -5.89 26.25
N CYS A 408 -13.89 -5.38 27.09
CA CYS A 408 -15.21 -5.96 27.27
C CYS A 408 -16.18 -5.28 26.28
N SER A 409 -16.66 -6.04 25.29
CA SER A 409 -17.82 -5.63 24.50
C SER A 409 -19.06 -6.28 25.08
N LYS A 410 -20.25 -5.67 24.92
CA LYS A 410 -21.55 -6.15 25.44
C LYS A 410 -21.85 -7.65 25.25
N ARG A 411 -21.16 -8.34 24.33
CA ARG A 411 -21.35 -9.78 24.07
C ARG A 411 -20.08 -10.64 24.13
N ARG A 412 -18.88 -10.06 24.23
CA ARG A 412 -17.60 -10.82 24.16
C ARG A 412 -16.46 -10.09 24.86
N LEU A 413 -15.67 -10.83 25.62
CA LEU A 413 -14.34 -10.43 26.06
C LEU A 413 -13.34 -10.64 24.92
N LYS A 414 -12.62 -9.58 24.54
CA LYS A 414 -11.55 -9.64 23.55
C LYS A 414 -10.23 -9.32 24.22
N VAL A 415 -9.35 -10.31 24.29
CA VAL A 415 -7.97 -10.14 24.76
C VAL A 415 -7.06 -9.92 23.56
N GLN A 416 -6.37 -8.79 23.55
CA GLN A 416 -5.39 -8.44 22.52
C GLN A 416 -4.00 -8.27 23.16
N PRO A 417 -3.03 -9.13 22.81
CA PRO A 417 -1.65 -8.92 23.25
C PRO A 417 -1.05 -7.71 22.54
N LEU A 418 -0.32 -6.88 23.29
CA LEU A 418 0.36 -5.68 22.86
C LEU A 418 1.78 -5.67 23.45
N ARG A 419 2.70 -5.04 22.73
CA ARG A 419 4.01 -4.67 23.27
C ARG A 419 4.09 -3.16 23.38
N VAL A 420 4.63 -2.69 24.50
CA VAL A 420 4.76 -1.27 24.82
C VAL A 420 6.16 -1.00 25.36
N MET A 421 6.62 0.24 25.18
CA MET A 421 7.83 0.73 25.84
C MET A 421 7.50 1.02 27.31
N ALA A 422 8.35 0.58 28.23
CA ALA A 422 8.23 0.96 29.64
C ALA A 422 8.51 2.47 29.79
N ALA A 423 7.83 3.13 30.74
CA ALA A 423 8.15 4.52 31.07
C ALA A 423 9.58 4.65 31.63
N ARG A 424 10.17 5.83 31.46
CA ARG A 424 11.46 6.18 32.05
C ARG A 424 11.39 5.98 33.57
N ARG A 425 12.43 5.37 34.13
CA ARG A 425 12.65 5.36 35.58
C ARG A 425 13.25 6.70 35.96
N ASP A 426 12.46 7.59 36.54
CA ASP A 426 13.04 8.68 37.31
C ASP A 426 13.63 8.08 38.58
N VAL A 427 14.95 8.20 38.73
CA VAL A 427 15.75 7.63 39.84
C VAL A 427 15.29 8.18 41.21
N ALA A 428 14.45 9.21 41.25
CA ALA A 428 13.93 9.82 42.47
C ALA A 428 12.73 9.08 43.12
N ASN A 429 11.97 8.25 42.39
CA ASN A 429 10.76 7.61 42.93
C ASN A 429 10.73 6.10 42.67
N ALA A 430 11.58 5.36 43.40
CA ALA A 430 11.65 3.90 43.33
C ALA A 430 10.44 3.16 43.94
N SER A 431 9.41 3.86 44.44
CA SER A 431 8.23 3.27 45.10
C SER A 431 6.92 3.35 44.30
N SER A 432 6.86 4.06 43.16
CA SER A 432 5.67 4.03 42.29
C SER A 432 5.86 3.04 41.13
N GLY A 433 5.02 2.03 41.08
CA GLY A 433 5.11 0.91 40.13
C GLY A 433 5.26 1.31 38.66
N LYS A 434 5.93 0.43 37.90
CA LYS A 434 6.11 0.49 36.44
C LYS A 434 4.78 0.80 35.76
N SER A 435 4.60 2.03 35.29
CA SER A 435 3.46 2.37 34.45
C SER A 435 3.91 2.30 32.99
N PRO A 436 3.49 1.29 32.21
CA PRO A 436 3.80 1.24 30.78
C PRO A 436 3.28 2.49 30.07
N LEU A 437 3.97 2.95 29.01
CA LEU A 437 3.47 4.03 28.14
C LEU A 437 2.30 3.51 27.29
N LEU A 438 1.15 3.36 27.93
CA LEU A 438 -0.05 2.80 27.36
C LEU A 438 -0.60 3.72 26.25
N PRO A 439 -1.30 3.16 25.24
CA PRO A 439 -2.06 3.98 24.31
C PRO A 439 -3.14 4.75 25.07
N THR A 440 -3.01 6.08 25.18
CA THR A 440 -3.97 7.03 25.77
C THR A 440 -5.31 7.14 25.02
N SER A 441 -5.66 6.15 24.20
CA SER A 441 -7.04 5.96 23.77
C SER A 441 -7.86 5.49 24.97
N GLN A 442 -8.40 6.48 25.70
CA GLN A 442 -9.49 6.35 26.66
C GLN A 442 -10.62 5.57 26.00
N THR A 443 -10.63 4.26 26.16
CA THR A 443 -11.83 3.46 26.00
C THR A 443 -12.21 3.06 27.41
N SER A 444 -13.33 3.57 27.91
CA SER A 444 -13.84 3.41 29.27
C SER A 444 -13.95 1.94 29.72
N ASP A 445 -13.88 0.99 28.79
CA ASP A 445 -14.11 -0.44 29.01
C ASP A 445 -12.89 -1.34 28.71
N ALA A 446 -11.66 -0.84 28.91
CA ALA A 446 -10.44 -1.62 28.67
C ALA A 446 -9.50 -1.74 29.88
N VAL A 447 -9.16 -2.97 30.25
CA VAL A 447 -8.17 -3.30 31.29
C VAL A 447 -6.85 -3.70 30.64
N PHE A 448 -5.73 -3.20 31.14
CA PHE A 448 -4.39 -3.56 30.67
C PHE A 448 -3.68 -4.42 31.72
N ILE A 449 -3.31 -5.64 31.35
CA ILE A 449 -2.62 -6.59 32.23
C ILE A 449 -1.17 -6.71 31.77
N THR A 450 -0.23 -6.20 32.56
CA THR A 450 1.20 -6.34 32.28
C THR A 450 1.66 -7.76 32.58
N LYS A 451 2.28 -8.42 31.62
CA LYS A 451 2.93 -9.72 31.82
C LYS A 451 4.33 -9.50 32.38
N ARG A 452 4.81 -10.43 33.21
CA ARG A 452 6.16 -10.38 33.81
C ARG A 452 7.32 -10.54 32.81
N THR A 453 7.05 -10.76 31.53
CA THR A 453 8.06 -10.89 30.47
C THR A 453 8.45 -9.51 29.94
N SER A 454 9.71 -9.12 30.17
CA SER A 454 10.30 -7.90 29.63
C SER A 454 11.51 -8.25 28.76
N ARG A 455 11.66 -7.57 27.62
CA ARG A 455 12.84 -7.65 26.75
C ARG A 455 13.51 -6.29 26.74
N THR A 456 14.82 -6.24 26.92
CA THR A 456 15.61 -5.02 26.67
C THR A 456 16.13 -5.00 25.24
N MET A 457 16.20 -3.81 24.66
CA MET A 457 16.80 -3.55 23.35
C MET A 457 17.84 -2.45 23.50
N ARG A 458 19.06 -2.73 23.03
CA ARG A 458 20.15 -1.76 23.08
C ARG A 458 20.05 -0.74 21.95
N ARG A 459 20.55 0.47 22.22
CA ARG A 459 20.63 1.56 21.25
C ARG A 459 21.37 1.16 19.99
N GLU A 460 22.51 0.47 20.12
CA GLU A 460 23.33 0.05 18.98
C GLU A 460 22.58 -0.92 18.09
N GLU A 461 21.83 -1.86 18.68
CA GLU A 461 20.99 -2.82 17.95
C GLU A 461 19.90 -2.07 17.16
N ALA A 462 19.24 -1.10 17.80
CA ALA A 462 18.18 -0.31 17.19
C ALA A 462 18.70 0.53 16.02
N ILE A 463 19.74 1.33 16.25
CA ILE A 463 20.36 2.20 15.24
C ILE A 463 20.92 1.38 14.08
N PHE A 464 21.61 0.25 14.35
CA PHE A 464 22.12 -0.63 13.30
C PHE A 464 21.01 -1.15 12.39
N ASN A 465 19.93 -1.68 12.97
CA ASN A 465 18.81 -2.22 12.19
C ASN A 465 18.03 -1.12 11.44
N ILE A 466 17.87 0.07 12.02
CA ILE A 466 17.27 1.22 11.33
C ILE A 466 18.14 1.65 10.15
N LYS A 467 19.46 1.77 10.35
CA LYS A 467 20.42 2.13 9.30
C LYS A 467 20.43 1.13 8.16
N GLU A 468 20.46 -0.17 8.47
CA GLU A 468 20.35 -1.24 7.48
C GLU A 468 18.99 -1.20 6.74
N HIS A 469 17.90 -0.88 7.43
CA HIS A 469 16.57 -0.78 6.82
C HIS A 469 16.45 0.41 5.86
N ILE A 470 17.03 1.57 6.20
CA ILE A 470 16.97 2.79 5.39
C ILE A 470 17.94 2.69 4.21
N THR A 471 19.24 2.50 4.49
CA THR A 471 20.31 2.65 3.49
C THR A 471 20.54 1.41 2.64
N ARG A 472 20.15 0.23 3.14
CA ARG A 472 20.36 -1.05 2.47
C ARG A 472 19.04 -1.75 2.14
N ASN A 473 17.96 -1.00 1.92
CA ASN A 473 16.68 -1.60 1.55
C ASN A 473 16.74 -2.29 0.18
N VAL A 474 16.73 -3.62 0.19
CA VAL A 474 16.73 -4.43 -1.04
C VAL A 474 15.31 -4.83 -1.38
N VAL A 475 14.91 -4.51 -2.60
CA VAL A 475 13.60 -4.85 -3.16
C VAL A 475 13.76 -5.77 -4.36
N LEU A 476 12.90 -6.77 -4.47
CA LEU A 476 12.78 -7.63 -5.64
C LEU A 476 11.61 -7.14 -6.48
N PHE A 477 11.92 -6.71 -7.70
CA PHE A 477 10.91 -6.37 -8.70
C PHE A 477 11.11 -7.27 -9.91
N ARG A 478 10.05 -8.00 -10.28
CA ARG A 478 10.11 -9.12 -11.22
C ARG A 478 11.20 -10.11 -10.77
N ASP A 479 12.24 -10.29 -11.58
CA ASP A 479 13.36 -11.20 -11.32
C ASP A 479 14.68 -10.47 -11.03
N SER A 480 14.64 -9.15 -10.81
CA SER A 480 15.82 -8.33 -10.57
C SER A 480 15.80 -7.69 -9.18
N PHE A 481 16.96 -7.68 -8.53
CA PHE A 481 17.17 -6.99 -7.26
C PHE A 481 17.49 -5.52 -7.49
N TYR A 482 16.93 -4.67 -6.64
CA TYR A 482 17.19 -3.23 -6.63
C TYR A 482 17.48 -2.76 -5.21
N LEU A 483 18.36 -1.78 -5.09
CA LEU A 483 18.65 -1.06 -3.86
C LEU A 483 17.94 0.30 -3.90
N GLN A 484 17.17 0.61 -2.85
CA GLN A 484 16.59 1.95 -2.69
C GLN A 484 17.68 2.94 -2.25
N ARG A 485 17.89 4.01 -3.02
CA ARG A 485 18.89 5.07 -2.75
C ARG A 485 18.32 6.31 -2.09
N VAL A 486 17.05 6.63 -2.38
CA VAL A 486 16.35 7.80 -1.85
C VAL A 486 14.96 7.36 -1.41
N GLY A 487 14.47 7.97 -0.34
CA GLY A 487 13.19 7.68 0.26
C GLY A 487 13.16 6.40 1.09
N ILE A 488 12.03 6.13 1.71
CA ILE A 488 11.79 4.97 2.56
C ILE A 488 10.68 4.08 1.99
N PRO A 489 10.67 2.77 2.29
CA PRO A 489 9.73 1.84 1.67
C PRO A 489 8.28 2.09 2.10
N GLN A 490 7.37 2.21 1.12
CA GLN A 490 5.92 2.26 1.39
C GLN A 490 5.42 0.86 1.80
N GLY A 491 4.74 0.77 2.94
CA GLY A 491 4.28 -0.50 3.54
C GLY A 491 5.12 -1.00 4.73
N GLY A 492 6.16 -0.25 5.11
CA GLY A 492 6.96 -0.49 6.32
C GLY A 492 6.24 -0.03 7.57
N ILE A 493 6.39 -0.78 8.67
CA ILE A 493 5.85 -0.38 9.97
C ILE A 493 6.58 0.82 10.56
N LEU A 494 7.86 1.00 10.22
CA LEU A 494 8.65 2.16 10.68
C LEU A 494 8.41 3.40 9.81
N SER A 495 8.07 3.23 8.54
CA SER A 495 8.04 4.33 7.56
C SER A 495 7.16 5.51 7.97
N PRO A 496 5.94 5.31 8.52
CA PRO A 496 5.14 6.43 9.02
C PRO A 496 5.81 7.21 10.14
N LEU A 497 6.39 6.52 11.13
CA LEU A 497 7.07 7.17 12.27
C LEU A 497 8.34 7.90 11.84
N LEU A 498 9.17 7.25 11.01
CA LEU A 498 10.40 7.85 10.48
C LEU A 498 10.09 9.11 9.66
N CYS A 499 9.06 9.07 8.84
CA CYS A 499 8.59 10.23 8.08
C CYS A 499 8.07 11.34 9.01
N SER A 500 7.31 10.98 10.04
CA SER A 500 6.84 11.93 11.04
C SER A 500 7.99 12.64 11.75
N PHE A 501 9.00 11.91 12.22
CA PHE A 501 10.18 12.49 12.85
C PHE A 501 10.99 13.38 11.90
N TYR A 502 11.14 12.97 10.65
CA TYR A 502 11.85 13.75 9.63
C TYR A 502 11.24 15.13 9.41
N TYR A 503 9.92 15.17 9.21
CA TYR A 503 9.21 16.44 9.01
C TYR A 503 9.01 17.22 10.30
N ASP A 504 8.91 16.55 11.45
CA ASP A 504 8.88 17.23 12.74
C ASP A 504 10.20 17.97 13.01
N HIS A 505 11.33 17.37 12.68
CA HIS A 505 12.64 18.04 12.72
C HIS A 505 12.71 19.20 11.72
N MET A 506 12.12 19.07 10.53
CA MET A 506 11.99 20.18 9.57
C MET A 506 11.15 21.33 10.14
N GLU A 507 9.99 21.03 10.70
CA GLU A 507 9.07 22.03 11.25
C GLU A 507 9.72 22.82 12.38
N ARG A 508 10.37 22.15 13.33
CA ARG A 508 11.05 22.80 14.47
C ARG A 508 12.18 23.73 14.04
N ASN A 509 12.93 23.34 13.01
CA ASN A 509 14.10 24.10 12.58
C ASN A 509 13.79 25.16 11.51
N VAL A 510 12.68 25.02 10.78
CA VAL A 510 12.34 25.90 9.64
C VAL A 510 11.06 26.69 9.88
N PHE A 511 9.98 26.03 10.30
CA PHE A 511 8.68 26.68 10.42
C PHE A 511 8.49 27.37 11.77
N SER A 512 8.89 26.77 12.89
CA SER A 512 8.72 27.40 14.21
C SER A 512 9.39 28.78 14.29
N PRO A 513 10.67 28.95 13.89
CA PRO A 513 11.33 30.26 13.94
C PRO A 513 10.69 31.28 12.98
N LEU A 514 10.17 30.81 11.85
CA LEU A 514 9.49 31.64 10.85
C LEU A 514 8.14 32.15 11.37
N MET A 515 7.37 31.28 12.04
CA MET A 515 6.07 31.63 12.60
C MET A 515 6.19 32.59 13.78
N GLU A 516 7.23 32.42 14.61
CA GLU A 516 7.54 33.35 15.69
C GLU A 516 7.88 34.75 15.15
N LYS A 517 8.73 34.84 14.11
CA LYS A 517 9.05 36.12 13.47
C LYS A 517 7.82 36.77 12.82
N ALA A 518 6.99 35.99 12.13
CA ALA A 518 5.77 36.48 11.50
C ALA A 518 4.73 36.95 12.53
N GLY A 519 4.70 36.34 13.72
CA GLY A 519 3.79 36.68 14.81
C GLY A 519 4.18 37.95 15.59
N ARG A 520 5.47 38.24 15.71
CA ARG A 520 5.99 39.44 16.41
C ARG A 520 5.71 40.77 15.68
N GLY A 521 5.33 40.72 14.41
CA GLY A 521 5.10 41.91 13.58
C GLY A 521 3.70 42.52 13.68
N ALA A 522 2.79 41.96 14.49
CA ALA A 522 1.51 42.58 14.80
C ALA A 522 1.69 43.51 16.00
N MET A 523 1.34 44.80 15.84
CA MET A 523 1.45 45.87 16.84
C MET A 523 1.07 45.40 18.26
N GLN A 524 1.84 45.85 19.24
CA GLN A 524 1.75 45.53 20.69
C GLN A 524 0.45 46.01 21.38
N SER A 525 -0.68 46.07 20.68
CA SER A 525 -1.94 46.65 21.18
C SER A 525 -3.04 45.63 21.47
N SER A 526 -2.75 44.33 21.51
CA SER A 526 -3.74 43.31 21.90
C SER A 526 -3.18 42.32 22.94
N PRO A 527 -3.84 42.12 24.10
CA PRO A 527 -3.33 41.29 25.21
C PRO A 527 -3.31 39.77 24.96
N GLY A 528 -3.13 39.33 23.72
CA GLY A 528 -2.93 37.92 23.40
C GLY A 528 -2.41 37.77 21.98
N GLY A 529 -1.13 37.44 21.86
CA GLY A 529 -0.41 37.41 20.59
C GLY A 529 -1.02 36.46 19.54
N SER A 530 -0.50 36.55 18.30
CA SER A 530 -0.89 35.66 17.21
C SER A 530 -0.66 34.18 17.60
N LYS A 531 -1.69 33.36 17.45
CA LYS A 531 -1.63 31.92 17.74
C LYS A 531 -1.96 31.15 16.47
N TYR A 532 -1.30 30.02 16.30
CA TYR A 532 -1.56 29.10 15.20
C TYR A 532 -1.60 27.67 15.72
N VAL A 533 -2.21 26.79 14.90
CA VAL A 533 -2.11 25.35 15.06
C VAL A 533 -1.66 24.75 13.73
N LEU A 534 -0.67 23.86 13.81
CA LEU A 534 -0.18 23.07 12.69
C LEU A 534 -0.48 21.60 12.96
N LEU A 535 -1.17 20.95 12.03
CA LEU A 535 -1.52 19.54 12.09
C LEU A 535 -1.01 18.85 10.83
N ARG A 536 -0.47 17.65 10.98
CA ARG A 536 0.02 16.87 9.84
C ARG A 536 -0.29 15.39 9.93
N PHE A 537 -0.93 14.87 8.89
CA PHE A 537 -1.01 13.44 8.60
C PHE A 537 0.04 13.06 7.56
N VAL A 538 1.23 12.65 8.00
CA VAL A 538 2.35 12.25 7.13
C VAL A 538 2.72 13.34 6.11
N ASP A 539 2.06 13.38 4.96
CA ASP A 539 2.23 14.27 3.81
C ASP A 539 1.19 15.40 3.72
N ASP A 540 0.07 15.32 4.44
CA ASP A 540 -1.03 16.28 4.36
C ASP A 540 -1.03 17.25 5.57
N PHE A 541 -0.73 18.52 5.32
CA PHE A 541 -0.67 19.61 6.29
C PHE A 541 -2.00 20.37 6.36
N LEU A 542 -2.39 20.73 7.58
CA LEU A 542 -3.43 21.70 7.90
C LEU A 542 -2.83 22.75 8.84
N PHE A 543 -2.81 24.00 8.39
CA PHE A 543 -2.37 25.15 9.16
C PHE A 543 -3.55 26.09 9.37
N ILE A 544 -3.78 26.50 10.62
CA ILE A 544 -4.83 27.45 10.97
C ILE A 544 -4.20 28.53 11.85
N SER A 545 -4.42 29.80 11.52
CA SER A 545 -3.90 30.94 12.28
C SER A 545 -4.93 32.07 12.33
N ASN A 546 -4.83 32.92 13.36
CA ASN A 546 -5.56 34.19 13.42
C ASN A 546 -4.82 35.34 12.70
N SER A 547 -3.71 35.06 12.02
CA SER A 547 -2.90 36.04 11.29
C SER A 547 -2.73 35.65 9.82
N LYS A 548 -3.23 36.50 8.91
CA LYS A 548 -3.02 36.36 7.46
C LYS A 548 -1.54 36.26 7.13
N LYS A 549 -0.71 37.08 7.78
CA LYS A 549 0.75 37.10 7.58
C LYS A 549 1.40 35.75 7.90
N GLN A 550 1.01 35.10 9.00
CA GLN A 550 1.52 33.77 9.34
C GLN A 550 1.11 32.72 8.30
N ALA A 551 -0.17 32.68 7.93
CA ALA A 551 -0.70 31.74 6.95
C ALA A 551 -0.05 31.90 5.57
N SER A 552 0.10 33.14 5.08
CA SER A 552 0.79 33.43 3.82
C SER A 552 2.26 33.03 3.87
N THR A 553 2.95 33.38 4.97
CA THR A 553 4.37 33.05 5.14
C THR A 553 4.61 31.53 5.15
N PHE A 554 3.73 30.77 5.81
CA PHE A 554 3.77 29.31 5.81
C PHE A 554 3.63 28.75 4.39
N LEU A 555 2.60 29.18 3.65
CA LEU A 555 2.33 28.67 2.30
C LEU A 555 3.46 29.03 1.32
N THR A 556 3.94 30.27 1.32
CA THR A 556 5.05 30.69 0.45
C THR A 556 6.32 29.92 0.77
N ARG A 557 6.63 29.72 2.07
CA ARG A 557 7.82 28.94 2.46
C ARG A 557 7.71 27.49 2.00
N LEU A 558 6.55 26.86 2.14
CA LEU A 558 6.30 25.49 1.72
C LEU A 558 6.31 25.36 0.19
N GLY A 559 5.76 26.35 -0.52
CA GLY A 559 5.76 26.45 -1.98
C GLY A 559 7.15 26.58 -2.59
N ARG A 560 8.04 27.37 -1.97
CA ARG A 560 9.47 27.44 -2.34
C ARG A 560 10.22 26.12 -2.10
N GLY A 561 9.65 25.21 -1.30
CA GLY A 561 10.24 23.94 -0.92
C GLY A 561 11.36 24.08 0.12
N VAL A 562 11.59 23.01 0.89
CA VAL A 562 12.67 22.93 1.88
C VAL A 562 13.73 21.96 1.37
N ARG A 563 14.72 22.50 0.64
CA ARG A 563 15.75 21.73 -0.07
C ARG A 563 16.51 20.74 0.83
N ASP A 564 16.92 21.18 2.02
CA ASP A 564 17.62 20.35 3.02
C ASP A 564 16.83 19.10 3.46
N TYR A 565 15.53 19.09 3.21
CA TYR A 565 14.62 17.99 3.55
C TYR A 565 13.98 17.35 2.32
N ASN A 566 14.41 17.70 1.09
CA ASN A 566 13.75 17.28 -0.15
C ASN A 566 12.21 17.39 -0.08
N CYS A 567 11.73 18.45 0.58
CA CYS A 567 10.31 18.67 0.84
C CYS A 567 9.77 19.66 -0.17
N TYR A 568 8.86 19.21 -1.02
CA TYR A 568 8.28 20.02 -2.08
C TYR A 568 6.76 19.92 -2.05
N MET A 569 6.10 21.06 -2.09
CA MET A 569 4.64 21.14 -2.09
C MET A 569 4.06 20.61 -3.40
N ASN A 570 2.91 19.95 -3.32
CA ASN A 570 2.07 19.68 -4.48
C ASN A 570 1.10 20.84 -4.68
N ALA A 571 1.43 21.77 -5.58
CA ALA A 571 0.63 22.98 -5.81
C ALA A 571 -0.82 22.65 -6.23
N GLU A 572 -1.02 21.61 -7.05
CA GLU A 572 -2.35 21.15 -7.50
C GLU A 572 -3.22 20.63 -6.35
N LYS A 573 -2.62 20.25 -5.23
CA LYS A 573 -3.31 19.72 -4.04
C LYS A 573 -3.16 20.65 -2.83
N SER A 574 -3.06 21.95 -3.06
CA SER A 574 -3.09 22.96 -2.00
C SER A 574 -4.38 23.77 -2.07
N GLY A 575 -4.84 24.28 -0.93
CA GLY A 575 -6.05 25.10 -0.84
C GLY A 575 -5.99 26.04 0.36
N LEU A 576 -6.73 27.13 0.26
CA LEU A 576 -6.73 28.20 1.25
C LEU A 576 -8.09 28.94 1.24
N ASN A 577 -8.42 29.64 2.33
CA ASN A 577 -9.72 30.34 2.47
C ASN A 577 -9.63 31.88 2.36
N PHE A 578 -8.51 32.44 1.90
CA PHE A 578 -8.28 33.88 1.78
C PHE A 578 -7.62 34.24 0.44
N THR A 579 -7.35 35.49 0.16
CA THR A 579 -6.62 35.88 -1.06
C THR A 579 -5.18 36.25 -0.73
N MET A 580 -4.24 35.82 -1.57
CA MET A 580 -2.81 36.10 -1.43
C MET A 580 -2.31 36.80 -2.68
N GLU A 581 -1.44 37.79 -2.51
CA GLU A 581 -0.67 38.35 -3.62
C GLU A 581 0.69 37.67 -3.65
N GLU A 582 1.02 37.04 -4.78
CA GLU A 582 2.34 36.45 -5.05
C GLU A 582 2.82 37.05 -6.38
N ASP A 583 3.93 37.78 -6.37
CA ASP A 583 4.53 38.44 -7.54
C ASP A 583 3.56 39.33 -8.36
N GLY A 584 2.68 40.09 -7.67
CA GLY A 584 1.73 41.01 -8.30
C GLY A 584 0.50 40.35 -8.93
N ARG A 585 0.29 39.04 -8.73
CA ARG A 585 -0.92 38.31 -9.13
C ARG A 585 -1.67 37.79 -7.91
N GLU A 586 -2.99 37.87 -7.96
CA GLU A 586 -3.86 37.29 -6.94
C GLU A 586 -3.87 35.75 -7.08
N VAL A 587 -3.34 35.06 -6.08
CA VAL A 587 -3.27 33.60 -6.01
C VAL A 587 -4.43 33.11 -5.16
N SER A 588 -5.52 32.72 -5.83
CA SER A 588 -6.61 31.96 -5.23
C SER A 588 -6.45 30.47 -5.57
N ARG A 589 -6.12 29.63 -4.58
CA ARG A 589 -5.97 28.17 -4.77
C ARG A 589 -7.22 27.44 -4.32
N SER A 590 -8.03 27.00 -5.28
CA SER A 590 -9.37 26.41 -5.05
C SER A 590 -9.43 24.89 -5.14
N SER A 591 -8.33 24.18 -5.42
CA SER A 591 -8.40 22.75 -5.77
C SER A 591 -8.89 21.83 -4.64
N ARG A 592 -8.78 22.29 -3.38
CA ARG A 592 -9.34 21.62 -2.19
C ARG A 592 -10.58 22.29 -1.60
N ALA A 593 -11.03 23.40 -2.19
CA ALA A 593 -12.25 24.05 -1.75
C ALA A 593 -13.49 23.23 -2.18
N HIS A 594 -14.50 23.24 -1.33
CA HIS A 594 -15.80 22.69 -1.60
C HIS A 594 -16.85 23.67 -1.12
N VAL A 595 -17.67 24.16 -2.04
CA VAL A 595 -18.81 24.99 -1.69
C VAL A 595 -20.06 24.12 -1.71
N GLY A 596 -20.78 24.10 -0.59
CA GLY A 596 -22.08 23.44 -0.48
C GLY A 596 -23.14 24.14 -1.31
N LYS A 597 -24.31 23.51 -1.47
CA LYS A 597 -25.45 24.11 -2.19
C LYS A 597 -26.00 25.36 -1.48
N ASP A 598 -25.75 25.45 -0.19
CA ASP A 598 -26.06 26.55 0.72
C ASP A 598 -25.05 27.71 0.66
N GLY A 599 -24.02 27.61 -0.20
CA GLY A 599 -22.97 28.62 -0.33
C GLY A 599 -21.89 28.53 0.75
N VAL A 600 -21.97 27.57 1.68
CA VAL A 600 -20.98 27.40 2.74
C VAL A 600 -19.70 26.79 2.17
N SER A 601 -18.56 27.41 2.48
CA SER A 601 -17.25 26.98 1.96
C SER A 601 -16.51 26.10 2.96
N PHE A 602 -15.95 25.00 2.45
CA PHE A 602 -15.16 24.02 3.20
C PHE A 602 -13.81 23.76 2.51
N LEU A 603 -12.78 23.46 3.30
CA LEU A 603 -11.52 22.92 2.81
C LEU A 603 -11.40 21.44 3.14
N ARG A 604 -10.99 20.62 2.15
CA ARG A 604 -10.77 19.18 2.32
C ARG A 604 -9.39 18.88 2.89
N TRP A 605 -9.33 18.16 3.99
CA TRP A 605 -8.08 17.69 4.60
C TRP A 605 -8.24 16.26 5.15
N SER A 606 -7.45 15.31 4.65
CA SER A 606 -7.35 13.94 5.19
C SER A 606 -8.68 13.24 5.52
N GLY A 607 -9.68 13.34 4.62
CA GLY A 607 -11.01 12.72 4.80
C GLY A 607 -11.98 13.54 5.65
N LEU A 608 -11.63 14.78 5.98
CA LEU A 608 -12.44 15.74 6.71
C LEU A 608 -12.72 16.98 5.85
N LEU A 609 -13.88 17.60 6.09
CA LEU A 609 -14.24 18.92 5.63
C LEU A 609 -14.12 19.90 6.79
N VAL A 610 -13.34 20.96 6.62
CA VAL A 610 -13.17 22.04 7.60
C VAL A 610 -13.91 23.27 7.11
N ASN A 611 -14.92 23.73 7.86
CA ASN A 611 -15.67 24.94 7.52
C ASN A 611 -14.73 26.15 7.56
N CYS A 612 -14.74 26.96 6.49
CA CYS A 612 -13.83 28.09 6.33
C CYS A 612 -14.11 29.26 7.27
N ALA A 613 -15.32 29.35 7.83
CA ALA A 613 -15.73 30.39 8.75
C ALA A 613 -15.81 29.89 10.21
N THR A 614 -16.47 28.75 10.43
CA THR A 614 -16.77 28.27 11.80
C THR A 614 -15.75 27.27 12.36
N LEU A 615 -14.86 26.73 11.51
CA LEU A 615 -13.97 25.61 11.83
C LEU A 615 -14.68 24.32 12.25
N GLU A 616 -15.99 24.22 12.01
CA GLU A 616 -16.72 22.96 12.17
C GLU A 616 -16.12 21.88 11.26
N ILE A 617 -16.00 20.67 11.82
CA ILE A 617 -15.42 19.52 11.14
C ILE A 617 -16.53 18.53 10.79
N GLN A 618 -16.57 18.11 9.53
CA GLN A 618 -17.46 17.07 9.03
C GLN A 618 -16.66 15.99 8.31
N ALA A 619 -17.21 14.79 8.15
CA ALA A 619 -16.59 13.73 7.39
C ALA A 619 -16.78 13.93 5.87
N ASP A 620 -15.75 13.67 5.08
CA ASP A 620 -15.82 13.67 3.61
C ASP A 620 -16.19 12.27 3.10
N TYR A 621 -17.47 12.06 2.74
CA TYR A 621 -18.05 10.75 2.39
C TYR A 621 -17.88 10.32 0.91
N ARG A 622 -16.94 10.92 0.18
CA ARG A 622 -16.76 10.72 -1.27
C ARG A 622 -16.71 9.27 -1.75
#